data_AF-A0A3D0ZV77-F1
#
_entry.id   AF-A0A3D0ZV77-F1
#
_cell.length_a   1.000
_cell.length_b   1.000
_cell.length_c   1.000
_cell.angle_alpha   90.00
_cell.angle_beta   90.00
_cell.angle_gamma   90.00
#
_symmetry.space_group_name_H-M   'P 1'
#
loop_
_entity.id
_entity.type
_entity.pdbx_description
1 polymer ?
#
loop_
_entity_poly.entity_id
_entity_poly.type
_entity_poly.pdbx_seq_one_letter_code
_entity_poly.pdbx_strand_id
1 'polypeptide(L)'
;MNYVTYAIPFFVLLMAVEYLWGIVVRRQTYRLNDTLNSLSMGLLSRVVGLLRLGFAGVVFGYLTGYLGVSPVSTESLWVWFAAFIAYDFCYYWKHRFGHQWRIMWASHVAHHQSEEFNLSTALRQTGTDYIGFVFYIPLYLAGLPVEVVVTVGSLNLIYQFWVHTEHVRRLGVYEWLFVTP
;
A
#
# COMPACT_ATOMS: atom_id res chain seq x y z
N MET A 1 9.88 6.58 8.96
CA MET A 1 9.96 7.42 7.74
C MET A 1 8.88 6.98 6.74
N ASN A 2 8.24 7.90 6.01
CA ASN A 2 7.34 7.52 4.91
C ASN A 2 8.11 7.58 3.58
N TYR A 3 8.39 6.42 2.98
CA TYR A 3 9.20 6.35 1.76
C TYR A 3 8.43 6.60 0.46
N VAL A 4 7.10 6.63 0.49
CA VAL A 4 6.27 6.73 -0.71
C VAL A 4 6.59 7.99 -1.52
N THR A 5 6.78 9.14 -0.86
CA THR A 5 7.07 10.41 -1.54
C THR A 5 8.36 10.34 -2.35
N TYR A 6 9.37 9.62 -1.86
CA TYR A 6 10.63 9.41 -2.56
C TYR A 6 10.51 8.43 -3.72
N ALA A 7 9.50 7.54 -3.69
CA ALA A 7 9.23 6.59 -4.76
C ALA A 7 8.47 7.19 -5.95
N ILE A 8 7.83 8.36 -5.79
CA ILE A 8 7.01 9.00 -6.84
C ILE A 8 7.75 9.17 -8.18
N PRO A 9 8.99 9.69 -8.23
CA PRO A 9 9.71 9.83 -9.50
C PRO A 9 9.93 8.48 -10.20
N PHE A 10 10.15 7.41 -9.44
CA PHE A 10 10.32 6.06 -9.97
C PHE A 10 9.00 5.50 -10.51
N PHE A 11 7.88 5.75 -9.83
CA PHE A 11 6.56 5.36 -10.35
C PHE A 11 6.26 6.03 -11.69
N VAL A 12 6.51 7.34 -11.81
CA VAL A 12 6.31 8.09 -13.05
C VAL A 12 7.24 7.56 -14.15
N LEU A 13 8.50 7.32 -13.84
CA LEU A 13 9.47 6.76 -14.78
C LEU A 13 9.02 5.37 -15.27
N LEU A 14 8.64 4.47 -14.37
CA LEU A 14 8.22 3.12 -14.72
C LEU A 14 6.92 3.09 -15.53
N MET A 15 5.97 3.98 -15.22
CA MET A 15 4.77 4.17 -16.04
C MET A 15 5.11 4.65 -17.45
N ALA A 16 6.04 5.60 -17.59
CA ALA A 16 6.49 6.05 -18.90
C ALA A 16 7.18 4.93 -19.68
N VAL A 17 8.01 4.11 -19.00
CA VAL A 17 8.66 2.93 -19.60
C VAL A 17 7.62 1.92 -20.05
N GLU A 18 6.64 1.57 -19.22
CA GLU A 18 5.56 0.64 -19.58
C GLU A 18 4.73 1.17 -20.75
N TYR A 19 4.39 2.47 -20.75
CA TYR A 19 3.70 3.12 -21.85
C TYR A 19 4.51 3.00 -23.16
N LEU A 20 5.80 3.34 -23.15
CA LEU A 20 6.64 3.21 -24.34
C LEU A 20 6.77 1.75 -24.80
N TRP A 21 6.92 0.83 -23.85
CA TRP A 21 6.96 -0.60 -24.13
C TRP A 21 5.70 -1.09 -24.84
N GLY A 22 4.52 -0.69 -24.36
CA GLY A 22 3.24 -1.01 -25.00
C GLY A 22 3.16 -0.55 -26.46
N ILE A 23 3.85 0.55 -26.84
CA ILE A 23 3.90 1.05 -28.23
C ILE A 23 4.76 0.11 -29.05
N VAL A 24 5.95 -0.22 -28.54
CA VAL A 24 6.93 -1.10 -29.18
C VAL A 24 6.32 -2.47 -29.45
N VAL A 25 5.62 -3.07 -28.48
CA VAL A 25 5.00 -4.39 -28.62
C VAL A 25 3.59 -4.36 -29.24
N ARG A 26 3.10 -3.18 -29.63
CA ARG A 26 1.76 -2.95 -30.19
C ARG A 26 0.62 -3.51 -29.32
N ARG A 27 0.79 -3.45 -28.00
CA ARG A 27 -0.23 -3.85 -27.00
C ARG A 27 -0.28 -2.77 -25.92
N GLN A 28 -1.00 -1.68 -26.21
CA GLN A 28 -1.20 -0.60 -25.26
C GLN A 28 -2.27 -0.98 -24.23
N THR A 29 -1.96 -0.80 -22.95
CA THR A 29 -2.87 -1.01 -21.82
C THR A 29 -3.25 0.31 -21.15
N TYR A 30 -2.73 1.45 -21.62
CA TYR A 30 -3.03 2.76 -21.06
C TYR A 30 -4.19 3.43 -21.78
N ARG A 31 -5.21 3.83 -21.01
CA ARG A 31 -6.29 4.70 -21.47
C ARG A 31 -6.26 6.01 -20.68
N LEU A 32 -6.25 7.14 -21.38
CA LEU A 32 -5.98 8.46 -20.78
C LEU A 32 -6.94 8.80 -19.64
N ASN A 33 -8.24 8.64 -19.85
CA ASN A 33 -9.26 8.93 -18.83
C ASN A 33 -9.09 8.05 -17.57
N ASP A 34 -8.79 6.77 -17.77
CA ASP A 34 -8.58 5.81 -16.68
C ASP A 34 -7.29 6.10 -15.91
N THR A 35 -6.22 6.43 -16.62
CA THR A 35 -4.92 6.84 -16.06
C THR A 35 -5.05 8.12 -15.22
N LEU A 36 -5.74 9.14 -15.75
CA LEU A 36 -5.97 10.40 -15.04
C LEU A 36 -6.81 10.19 -13.77
N ASN A 37 -7.81 9.31 -13.82
CA ASN A 37 -8.61 8.97 -12.64
C ASN A 37 -7.75 8.24 -11.59
N SER A 38 -6.93 7.27 -12.01
CA SER A 38 -5.98 6.57 -11.14
C SER A 38 -5.07 7.53 -10.38
N LEU A 39 -4.44 8.45 -11.11
CA LEU A 39 -3.52 9.44 -10.55
C LEU A 39 -4.25 10.41 -9.61
N SER A 40 -5.46 10.84 -9.97
CA SER A 40 -6.29 11.74 -9.17
C SER A 40 -6.70 11.10 -7.84
N MET A 41 -7.12 9.84 -7.87
CA MET A 41 -7.38 9.05 -6.66
C MET A 41 -6.14 8.85 -5.81
N GLY A 42 -5.00 8.53 -6.44
CA GLY A 42 -3.71 8.42 -5.76
C GLY A 42 -3.35 9.70 -5.01
N LEU A 43 -3.44 10.84 -5.67
CA LEU A 43 -3.20 12.16 -5.07
C LEU A 43 -4.16 12.43 -3.90
N LEU A 44 -5.46 12.20 -4.08
CA LEU A 44 -6.46 12.36 -3.02
C LEU A 44 -6.12 11.49 -1.81
N SER A 45 -5.74 10.22 -2.03
CA SER A 45 -5.36 9.31 -0.95
C SER A 45 -4.13 9.80 -0.17
N ARG A 46 -3.16 10.47 -0.83
CA ARG A 46 -1.99 11.05 -0.16
C ARG A 46 -2.40 12.22 0.71
N VAL A 47 -3.23 13.12 0.19
CA VAL A 47 -3.74 14.27 0.95
C VAL A 47 -4.49 13.81 2.20
N VAL A 48 -5.41 12.85 2.07
CA VAL A 48 -6.13 12.28 3.21
C VAL A 48 -5.19 11.53 4.16
N GLY A 49 -4.19 10.82 3.63
CA GLY A 49 -3.18 10.11 4.41
C GLY A 49 -2.36 11.04 5.32
N LEU A 50 -1.99 12.22 4.85
CA LEU A 50 -1.28 13.22 5.66
C LEU A 50 -2.09 13.65 6.88
N LEU A 51 -3.40 13.86 6.72
CA LEU A 51 -4.31 14.18 7.81
C LEU A 51 -4.43 13.02 8.82
N ARG A 52 -4.47 11.77 8.32
CA ARG A 52 -4.60 10.57 9.16
C ARG A 52 -3.34 10.21 9.93
N LEU A 53 -2.14 10.45 9.36
CA LEU A 53 -0.87 10.12 10.03
C LEU A 53 -0.71 10.89 11.34
N GLY A 54 -1.10 12.17 11.37
CA GLY A 54 -1.11 12.97 12.60
C GLY A 54 -2.07 12.38 13.65
N PHE A 55 -3.27 11.98 13.23
CA PHE A 55 -4.26 11.38 14.12
C PHE A 55 -3.81 10.01 14.67
N ALA A 56 -3.27 9.13 13.82
CA ALA A 56 -2.79 7.81 14.23
C ALA A 56 -1.62 7.90 15.21
N GLY A 57 -0.67 8.82 14.99
CA GLY A 57 0.45 9.06 15.90
C GLY A 57 -0.01 9.50 17.29
N VAL A 58 -0.97 10.43 17.35
CA VAL A 58 -1.54 10.90 18.63
C VAL A 58 -2.30 9.79 19.32
N VAL A 59 -3.22 9.10 18.63
CA VAL A 59 -4.10 8.10 19.24
C VAL A 59 -3.31 6.86 19.69
N PHE A 60 -2.52 6.26 18.80
CA PHE A 60 -1.80 5.03 19.14
C PHE A 60 -0.58 5.29 20.02
N GLY A 61 0.09 6.43 19.87
CA GLY A 61 1.15 6.84 20.79
C GLY A 61 0.63 7.05 22.21
N TYR A 62 -0.51 7.74 22.37
CA TYR A 62 -1.15 7.91 23.68
C TYR A 62 -1.66 6.59 24.24
N LEU A 63 -2.36 5.79 23.44
CA LEU A 63 -3.00 4.55 23.88
C LEU A 63 -1.97 3.51 24.36
N THR A 64 -0.87 3.34 23.62
CA THR A 64 0.20 2.40 24.01
C THR A 64 0.86 2.82 25.33
N GLY A 65 1.12 4.12 25.52
CA GLY A 65 1.61 4.66 26.78
C GLY A 65 0.62 4.47 27.94
N TYR A 66 -0.67 4.74 27.72
CA TYR A 66 -1.73 4.54 28.71
C TYR A 66 -1.89 3.08 29.13
N LEU A 67 -1.75 2.15 28.20
CA LEU A 67 -1.83 0.70 28.44
C LEU A 67 -0.53 0.10 29.01
N GLY A 68 0.53 0.90 29.20
CA GLY A 68 1.82 0.42 29.71
C GLY A 68 2.59 -0.45 28.71
N VAL A 69 2.30 -0.34 27.41
CA VAL A 69 3.02 -1.08 26.37
C VAL A 69 4.40 -0.46 26.19
N SER A 70 5.45 -1.25 26.44
CA SER A 70 6.83 -0.79 26.24
C SER A 70 7.21 -0.88 24.76
N PRO A 71 7.79 0.19 24.17
CA PRO A 71 8.22 0.15 22.78
C PRO A 71 9.37 -0.83 22.60
N VAL A 72 9.35 -1.61 21.52
CA VAL A 72 10.48 -2.46 21.14
C VAL A 72 11.65 -1.60 20.63
N SER A 73 12.88 -2.04 20.88
CA SER A 73 14.06 -1.35 20.35
C SER A 73 14.11 -1.41 18.83
N THR A 74 14.37 -0.27 18.20
CA THR A 74 14.48 -0.12 16.74
C THR A 74 15.92 -0.28 16.23
N GLU A 75 16.88 -0.56 17.12
CA GLU A 75 18.30 -0.73 16.76
C GLU A 75 18.56 -2.06 16.02
N SER A 76 17.74 -3.08 16.29
CA SER A 76 17.91 -4.41 15.67
C SER A 76 17.19 -4.49 14.33
N LEU A 77 17.94 -4.81 13.26
CA LEU A 77 17.38 -5.07 11.93
C LEU A 77 16.33 -6.19 11.92
N TRP A 78 16.41 -7.15 12.86
CA TRP A 78 15.42 -8.22 12.98
C TRP A 78 14.04 -7.71 13.38
N VAL A 79 13.95 -6.60 14.13
CA VAL A 79 12.67 -5.97 14.47
C VAL A 79 12.02 -5.41 13.22
N TRP A 80 12.78 -4.79 12.33
CA TRP A 80 12.28 -4.26 11.06
C TRP A 80 11.80 -5.36 10.12
N PHE A 81 12.55 -6.46 10.02
CA PHE A 81 12.17 -7.62 9.21
C PHE A 81 10.88 -8.27 9.73
N ALA A 82 10.82 -8.55 11.04
CA ALA A 82 9.63 -9.09 11.68
C ALA A 82 8.42 -8.15 11.55
N ALA A 83 8.62 -6.84 11.72
CA ALA A 83 7.58 -5.84 11.55
C ALA A 83 7.05 -5.79 10.10
N PHE A 84 7.92 -5.94 9.09
CA PHE A 84 7.49 -6.00 7.69
C PHE A 84 6.61 -7.21 7.40
N ILE A 85 7.01 -8.41 7.86
CA ILE A 85 6.20 -9.63 7.72
C ILE A 85 4.88 -9.51 8.48
N ALA A 86 4.91 -9.02 9.72
CA ALA A 86 3.71 -8.84 10.52
C ALA A 86 2.76 -7.81 9.89
N TYR A 87 3.30 -6.72 9.32
CA TYR A 87 2.52 -5.74 8.59
C TYR A 87 1.86 -6.35 7.35
N ASP A 88 2.60 -7.13 6.55
CA ASP A 88 2.07 -7.81 5.37
C ASP A 88 0.96 -8.80 5.73
N PHE A 89 1.13 -9.54 6.83
CA PHE A 89 0.08 -10.41 7.37
C PHE A 89 -1.18 -9.63 7.78
N CYS A 90 -1.03 -8.50 8.47
CA CYS A 90 -2.15 -7.61 8.80
C CYS A 90 -2.81 -7.04 7.52
N TYR A 91 -2.01 -6.66 6.53
CA TYR A 91 -2.47 -6.16 5.24
C TYR A 91 -3.28 -7.22 4.49
N TYR A 92 -2.83 -8.48 4.48
CA TYR A 92 -3.56 -9.59 3.88
C TYR A 92 -5.00 -9.68 4.42
N TRP A 93 -5.17 -9.69 5.75
CA TRP A 93 -6.50 -9.76 6.35
C TRP A 93 -7.31 -8.52 6.05
N LYS A 94 -6.73 -7.32 6.19
CA LYS A 94 -7.40 -6.07 5.82
C LYS A 94 -7.91 -6.13 4.37
N HIS A 95 -7.06 -6.56 3.44
CA HIS A 95 -7.39 -6.62 2.02
C HIS A 95 -8.46 -7.67 1.75
N ARG A 96 -8.31 -8.89 2.31
CA ARG A 96 -9.30 -9.96 2.20
C ARG A 96 -10.68 -9.53 2.70
N PHE A 97 -10.76 -8.90 3.87
CA PHE A 97 -12.03 -8.40 4.39
C PHE A 97 -12.56 -7.19 3.61
N GLY A 98 -11.68 -6.43 2.96
CA GLY A 98 -12.01 -5.44 1.94
C GLY A 98 -12.87 -5.99 0.80
N HIS A 99 -12.69 -7.27 0.46
CA HIS A 99 -13.47 -7.99 -0.56
C HIS A 99 -14.67 -8.77 -0.02
N GLN A 100 -14.82 -8.87 1.30
CA GLN A 100 -15.84 -9.73 1.93
C GLN A 100 -16.89 -8.95 2.73
N TRP A 101 -16.50 -7.85 3.39
CA TRP A 101 -17.38 -7.08 4.27
C TRP A 101 -17.88 -5.83 3.58
N ARG A 102 -19.21 -5.62 3.58
CA ARG A 102 -19.86 -4.50 2.86
C ARG A 102 -19.28 -3.12 3.19
N ILE A 103 -19.03 -2.86 4.48
CA ILE A 103 -18.46 -1.57 4.93
C ILE A 103 -17.03 -1.37 4.42
N MET A 104 -16.22 -2.42 4.39
CA MET A 104 -14.84 -2.33 3.88
C MET A 104 -14.82 -2.28 2.36
N TRP A 105 -15.70 -3.02 1.69
CA TRP A 105 -15.91 -2.94 0.25
C TRP A 105 -16.30 -1.53 -0.18
N ALA A 106 -17.19 -0.85 0.56
CA ALA A 106 -17.55 0.54 0.26
C ALA A 106 -16.34 1.48 0.23
N SER A 107 -15.32 1.23 1.06
CA SER A 107 -14.05 1.97 1.02
C SER A 107 -13.01 1.43 0.03
N HIS A 108 -13.19 0.21 -0.48
CA HIS A 108 -12.19 -0.49 -1.29
C HIS A 108 -12.57 -0.57 -2.78
N VAL A 109 -13.87 -0.57 -3.12
CA VAL A 109 -14.39 -0.72 -4.49
C VAL A 109 -13.80 0.30 -5.44
N ALA A 110 -13.59 1.54 -5.00
CA ALA A 110 -13.04 2.59 -5.85
C ALA A 110 -11.63 2.23 -6.37
N HIS A 111 -10.86 1.42 -5.66
CA HIS A 111 -9.57 0.90 -6.14
C HIS A 111 -9.76 -0.09 -7.32
N HIS A 112 -10.84 -0.87 -7.29
CA HIS A 112 -11.17 -1.90 -8.29
C HIS A 112 -12.01 -1.39 -9.47
N GLN A 113 -12.15 -0.07 -9.62
CA GLN A 113 -12.93 0.55 -10.70
C GLN A 113 -12.13 0.78 -12.00
N SER A 114 -10.85 0.41 -12.03
CA SER A 114 -10.04 0.47 -13.25
C SER A 114 -10.61 -0.46 -14.33
N GLU A 115 -10.76 0.04 -15.55
CA GLU A 115 -11.04 -0.82 -16.71
C GLU A 115 -9.74 -1.41 -17.30
N GLU A 116 -8.60 -0.81 -17.00
CA GLU A 116 -7.28 -1.23 -17.49
C GLU A 116 -6.39 -1.79 -16.35
N PHE A 117 -5.47 -2.70 -16.69
CA PHE A 117 -4.51 -3.26 -15.73
C PHE A 117 -3.06 -2.90 -16.13
N ASN A 118 -2.56 -1.79 -15.60
CA ASN A 118 -1.23 -1.24 -15.86
C ASN A 118 -0.70 -0.54 -14.61
N LEU A 119 0.53 -0.01 -14.65
CA LEU A 119 1.19 0.54 -13.46
C LEU A 119 0.49 1.78 -12.89
N SER A 120 -0.36 2.46 -13.67
CA SER A 120 -1.19 3.54 -13.12
C SER A 120 -2.26 3.01 -12.16
N THR A 121 -2.76 1.79 -12.38
CA THR A 121 -3.78 1.14 -11.54
C THR A 121 -3.30 0.97 -10.10
N ALA A 122 -2.00 0.71 -9.89
CA ALA A 122 -1.38 0.68 -8.57
C ALA A 122 -1.58 1.99 -7.79
N LEU A 123 -1.64 3.12 -8.50
CA LEU A 123 -1.79 4.45 -7.92
C LEU A 123 -3.25 4.81 -7.64
N ARG A 124 -4.23 4.01 -8.06
CA ARG A 124 -5.67 4.20 -7.75
C ARG A 124 -5.98 3.81 -6.29
N GLN A 125 -5.30 4.43 -5.35
CA GLN A 125 -5.46 4.18 -3.93
C GLN A 125 -6.72 4.86 -3.42
N THR A 126 -7.49 4.18 -2.57
CA THR A 126 -8.71 4.77 -2.00
C THR A 126 -8.37 5.83 -0.96
N GLY A 127 -9.08 6.97 -0.99
CA GLY A 127 -8.94 8.02 0.02
C GLY A 127 -9.64 7.67 1.34
N THR A 128 -10.55 6.70 1.33
CA THR A 128 -11.39 6.35 2.49
C THR A 128 -10.97 5.01 3.07
N ASP A 129 -10.95 4.90 4.39
CA ASP A 129 -10.81 3.65 5.13
C ASP A 129 -11.62 3.77 6.43
N TYR A 130 -12.72 3.03 6.57
CA TYR A 130 -13.64 3.19 7.70
C TYR A 130 -13.17 2.47 8.95
N ILE A 131 -12.70 1.23 8.81
CA ILE A 131 -12.36 0.35 9.94
C ILE A 131 -11.07 -0.44 9.72
N GLY A 132 -10.36 -0.24 8.62
CA GLY A 132 -9.15 -0.99 8.28
C GLY A 132 -7.99 -0.77 9.25
N PHE A 133 -8.02 0.30 10.05
CA PHE A 133 -7.03 0.53 11.11
C PHE A 133 -7.02 -0.58 12.18
N VAL A 134 -8.15 -1.25 12.40
CA VAL A 134 -8.31 -2.28 13.44
C VAL A 134 -7.32 -3.44 13.22
N PHE A 135 -7.04 -3.78 11.97
CA PHE A 135 -6.10 -4.84 11.61
C PHE A 135 -4.66 -4.55 12.03
N TYR A 136 -4.30 -3.28 12.26
CA TYR A 136 -2.96 -2.87 12.67
C TYR A 136 -2.83 -2.64 14.17
N ILE A 137 -3.93 -2.68 14.94
CA ILE A 137 -3.90 -2.58 16.42
C ILE A 137 -2.94 -3.59 17.05
N PRO A 138 -2.92 -4.89 16.63
CA PRO A 138 -2.00 -5.87 17.21
C PRO A 138 -0.52 -5.46 17.11
N LEU A 139 -0.13 -4.76 16.04
CA LEU A 139 1.25 -4.28 15.86
C LEU A 139 1.64 -3.28 16.96
N TYR A 140 0.76 -2.34 17.27
CA TYR A 140 0.99 -1.35 18.32
C TYR A 140 0.96 -1.96 19.72
N LEU A 141 0.07 -2.93 19.97
CA LEU A 141 0.03 -3.67 21.24
C LEU A 141 1.25 -4.56 21.44
N ALA A 142 1.88 -5.02 20.36
CA ALA A 142 3.17 -5.71 20.40
C ALA A 142 4.36 -4.76 20.66
N GLY A 143 4.10 -3.46 20.85
CA GLY A 143 5.12 -2.46 21.15
C GLY A 143 5.83 -1.90 19.91
N LEU A 144 5.34 -2.14 18.69
CA LEU A 144 5.94 -1.52 17.50
C LEU A 144 5.69 -0.01 17.51
N PRO A 145 6.75 0.83 17.48
CA PRO A 145 6.61 2.27 17.39
C PRO A 145 5.87 2.68 16.10
N VAL A 146 5.14 3.80 16.16
CA VAL A 146 4.40 4.35 15.00
C VAL A 146 5.30 4.54 13.78
N GLU A 147 6.52 5.03 14.01
CA GLU A 147 7.51 5.20 12.96
C GLU A 147 7.87 3.89 12.25
N VAL A 148 7.95 2.76 12.96
CA VAL A 148 8.23 1.44 12.37
C VAL A 148 7.05 1.03 11.50
N VAL A 149 5.83 1.08 12.03
CA VAL A 149 4.60 0.70 11.31
C VAL A 149 4.42 1.53 10.03
N VAL A 150 4.62 2.85 10.11
CA VAL A 150 4.56 3.75 8.95
C VAL A 150 5.64 3.41 7.93
N THR A 151 6.85 3.08 8.38
CA THR A 151 7.96 2.76 7.50
C THR A 151 7.73 1.46 6.76
N VAL A 152 7.45 0.36 7.46
CA VAL A 152 7.23 -0.94 6.82
C VAL A 152 5.97 -0.92 5.95
N GLY A 153 4.93 -0.18 6.35
CA GLY A 153 3.76 0.04 5.52
C GLY A 153 4.06 0.82 4.24
N SER A 154 4.94 1.82 4.29
CA SER A 154 5.38 2.53 3.09
C SER A 154 6.18 1.64 2.14
N LEU A 155 7.04 0.77 2.67
CA LEU A 155 7.79 -0.22 1.88
C LEU A 155 6.86 -1.26 1.25
N ASN A 156 5.88 -1.75 2.02
CA ASN A 156 4.88 -2.69 1.53
C ASN A 156 4.05 -2.06 0.39
N LEU A 157 3.63 -0.81 0.53
CA LEU A 157 2.91 -0.11 -0.54
C LEU A 157 3.77 0.11 -1.80
N ILE A 158 5.07 0.42 -1.64
CA ILE A 158 6.00 0.54 -2.78
C ILE A 158 6.14 -0.82 -3.48
N TYR A 159 6.25 -1.92 -2.73
CA TYR A 159 6.30 -3.26 -3.29
C TYR A 159 5.04 -3.61 -4.10
N GLN A 160 3.87 -3.13 -3.69
CA GLN A 160 2.62 -3.38 -4.43
C GLN A 160 2.53 -2.61 -5.76
N PHE A 161 3.46 -1.71 -6.08
CA PHE A 161 3.39 -0.95 -7.33
C PHE A 161 3.55 -1.84 -8.57
N TRP A 162 4.62 -2.64 -8.62
CA TRP A 162 5.02 -3.35 -9.84
C TRP A 162 4.08 -4.51 -10.20
N VAL A 163 3.26 -5.00 -9.27
CA VAL A 163 2.35 -6.13 -9.50
C VAL A 163 1.16 -5.79 -10.42
N HIS A 164 1.03 -4.53 -10.83
CA HIS A 164 -0.06 -4.06 -11.67
C HIS A 164 0.41 -3.91 -13.12
N THR A 165 0.71 -5.02 -13.81
CA THR A 165 1.04 -4.98 -15.24
C THR A 165 0.68 -6.28 -15.94
N GLU A 166 0.14 -6.19 -17.15
CA GLU A 166 -0.10 -7.36 -18.02
C GLU A 166 1.11 -7.73 -18.90
N HIS A 167 2.17 -6.93 -18.86
CA HIS A 167 3.34 -7.14 -19.72
C HIS A 167 4.32 -8.17 -19.17
N VAL A 168 4.28 -8.43 -17.87
CA VAL A 168 5.04 -9.50 -17.24
C VAL A 168 4.23 -10.79 -17.30
N ARG A 169 4.87 -11.85 -17.78
CA ARG A 169 4.30 -13.21 -17.80
C ARG A 169 4.74 -13.96 -16.54
N ARG A 170 4.45 -15.26 -16.54
CA ARG A 170 4.79 -16.15 -15.42
C ARG A 170 6.25 -16.05 -15.00
N LEU A 171 6.50 -15.85 -13.71
CA LEU A 171 7.82 -15.84 -13.07
C LEU A 171 8.19 -17.18 -12.41
N GLY A 172 7.39 -18.23 -12.64
CA GLY A 172 7.69 -19.59 -12.18
C GLY A 172 7.63 -19.74 -10.66
N VAL A 173 8.64 -20.35 -10.06
CA VAL A 173 8.68 -20.65 -8.62
C VAL A 173 8.64 -19.40 -7.74
N TYR A 174 8.99 -18.23 -8.27
CA TYR A 174 8.95 -16.97 -7.54
C TYR A 174 7.51 -16.59 -7.13
N GLU A 175 6.52 -16.93 -7.97
CA GLU A 175 5.10 -16.64 -7.72
C GLU A 175 4.51 -17.44 -6.55
N TRP A 176 5.20 -18.48 -6.08
CA TRP A 176 4.70 -19.31 -4.98
C TRP A 176 4.89 -18.64 -3.62
N LEU A 177 5.86 -17.72 -3.54
CA LEU A 177 6.23 -17.03 -2.30
C LEU A 177 5.90 -15.54 -2.35
N PHE A 178 5.93 -14.93 -3.53
CA PHE A 178 5.80 -13.48 -3.71
C PHE A 178 4.54 -13.13 -4.51
N VAL A 179 3.94 -11.99 -4.17
CA VAL A 179 2.94 -11.37 -5.03
C VAL A 179 3.66 -10.75 -6.21
N THR A 180 3.41 -11.27 -7.41
CA THR A 180 4.00 -10.84 -8.67
C THR A 180 2.90 -10.30 -9.60
N PRO A 181 3.24 -9.51 -10.62
CA PRO A 181 2.32 -9.23 -11.72
C PRO A 181 1.92 -10.48 -12.49
#